data_AF-A0A7J3ZQD4-F1
#
_entry.id   AF-A0A7J3ZQD4-F1
#
_cell.length_a   1.000
_cell.length_b   1.000
_cell.length_c   1.000
_cell.angle_alpha   90.00
_cell.angle_beta   90.00
_cell.angle_gamma   90.00
#
_symmetry.space_group_name_H-M   'P 1'
#
loop_
_entity.id
_entity.type
_entity.pdbx_description
1 polymer ?
#
loop_
_entity_poly.entity_id
_entity_poly.type
_entity_poly.pdbx_seq_one_letter_code
_entity_poly.pdbx_strand_id
1 'polypeptide(L)'
;MERVVSTLQPKIINLKPYTRLEAYRILRERAEHPFQPEAYSEDALQLAAEVVELIKDIRMGFAVLLTAGLSAKKAGRTKISRKDAASAIKNEAEKELIRRKLSRLLKKRGMKIPEELENLGGE
;
A
#
# COMPACT_ATOMS: atom_id res chain seq x y z
N MET A 1 -45.39 -21.29 -1.25
CA MET A 1 -44.35 -20.39 -0.74
C MET A 1 -43.36 -20.14 -1.87
N GLU A 2 -43.43 -18.96 -2.48
CA GLU A 2 -42.57 -18.55 -3.59
C GLU A 2 -41.27 -17.98 -2.99
N ARG A 3 -40.11 -18.53 -3.40
CA ARG A 3 -38.81 -18.03 -2.96
C ARG A 3 -38.57 -16.66 -3.60
N VAL A 4 -38.38 -15.62 -2.79
CA VAL A 4 -37.85 -14.35 -3.27
C VAL A 4 -36.42 -14.58 -3.77
N VAL A 5 -36.22 -14.51 -5.08
CA VAL A 5 -34.90 -14.61 -5.69
C VAL A 5 -34.24 -13.23 -5.58
N SER A 6 -33.04 -13.15 -5.00
CA SER A 6 -32.29 -11.89 -4.85
C SER A 6 -32.15 -11.17 -6.20
N THR A 7 -32.61 -9.92 -6.27
CA THR A 7 -32.52 -9.04 -7.45
C THR A 7 -31.13 -8.43 -7.63
N LEU A 8 -30.27 -8.53 -6.62
CA LEU A 8 -28.84 -8.21 -6.70
C LEU A 8 -28.12 -9.34 -7.44
N GLN A 9 -28.32 -9.43 -8.75
CA GLN A 9 -27.40 -10.19 -9.58
C GLN A 9 -26.02 -9.51 -9.49
N PRO A 10 -24.97 -10.20 -9.03
CA PRO A 10 -23.66 -9.60 -8.89
C PRO A 10 -23.13 -9.21 -10.27
N LYS A 11 -23.18 -7.92 -10.60
CA LYS A 11 -22.43 -7.36 -11.71
C LYS A 11 -20.97 -7.33 -11.30
N ILE A 12 -20.15 -8.14 -11.94
CA ILE A 12 -18.71 -8.14 -11.71
C ILE A 12 -18.16 -6.82 -12.26
N ILE A 13 -17.66 -5.97 -11.37
CA ILE A 13 -16.95 -4.74 -11.73
C ILE A 13 -15.46 -5.05 -11.67
N ASN A 14 -14.78 -4.96 -12.79
CA ASN A 14 -13.33 -5.18 -12.85
C ASN A 14 -12.60 -3.85 -12.59
N LEU A 15 -11.91 -3.76 -11.45
CA LEU A 15 -11.10 -2.60 -11.09
C LEU A 15 -9.70 -2.78 -11.64
N LYS A 16 -9.31 -1.92 -12.59
CA LYS A 16 -7.97 -1.94 -13.16
C LYS A 16 -6.96 -1.35 -12.15
N PRO A 17 -5.72 -1.86 -12.12
CA PRO A 17 -4.64 -1.21 -11.39
C PRO A 17 -4.44 0.23 -11.85
N TYR A 18 -4.10 1.11 -10.92
CA TYR A 18 -3.77 2.50 -11.23
C TYR A 18 -2.47 2.59 -12.04
N THR A 19 -2.48 3.43 -13.07
CA THR A 19 -1.26 3.87 -13.75
C THR A 19 -0.41 4.72 -12.82
N ARG A 20 0.87 4.92 -13.14
CA ARG A 20 1.75 5.82 -12.37
C ARG A 20 1.17 7.23 -12.21
N LEU A 21 0.54 7.79 -13.25
CA LEU A 21 -0.03 9.14 -13.19
C LEU A 21 -1.24 9.20 -12.26
N GLU A 22 -2.13 8.22 -12.33
CA GLU A 22 -3.29 8.13 -11.42
C GLU A 22 -2.83 7.90 -9.98
N ALA A 23 -1.88 6.98 -9.76
CA ALA A 23 -1.29 6.72 -8.46
C ALA A 23 -0.66 7.98 -7.88
N TYR A 24 0.14 8.73 -8.66
CA TYR A 24 0.74 9.99 -8.21
C TYR A 24 -0.34 11.00 -7.77
N ARG A 25 -1.40 11.18 -8.57
CA ARG A 25 -2.51 12.10 -8.22
C ARG A 25 -3.21 11.71 -6.93
N ILE A 26 -3.55 10.42 -6.80
CA ILE A 26 -4.19 9.88 -5.59
C ILE A 26 -3.30 10.07 -4.37
N LEU A 27 -2.02 9.71 -4.48
CA LEU A 27 -1.07 9.84 -3.38
C LEU A 27 -0.88 11.30 -2.98
N ARG A 28 -0.81 12.22 -3.96
CA ARG A 28 -0.68 13.65 -3.72
C ARG A 28 -1.89 14.22 -2.99
N GLU A 29 -3.09 14.01 -3.52
CA GLU A 29 -4.33 14.51 -2.93
C GLU A 29 -4.49 14.00 -1.49
N ARG A 30 -4.17 12.72 -1.26
CA ARG A 30 -4.20 12.11 0.06
C ARG A 30 -3.04 12.51 0.96
N ALA A 31 -1.98 13.10 0.42
CA ALA A 31 -0.90 13.66 1.21
C ALA A 31 -1.16 15.13 1.59
N GLU A 32 -1.96 15.87 0.82
CA GLU A 32 -2.32 17.26 1.12
C GLU A 32 -3.21 17.41 2.37
N HIS A 33 -4.04 16.42 2.70
CA HIS A 33 -4.92 16.47 3.88
C HIS A 33 -4.27 16.11 5.23
N PRO A 34 -3.41 15.07 5.34
CA PRO A 34 -2.82 14.65 6.62
C PRO A 34 -1.40 15.17 6.86
N PHE A 35 -0.67 15.58 5.81
CA PHE A 35 0.67 16.14 6.00
C PHE A 35 0.65 17.66 6.06
N GLN A 36 1.62 18.24 6.76
CA GLN A 36 1.87 19.68 6.66
C GLN A 36 2.21 20.05 5.21
N PRO A 37 1.86 21.28 4.77
CA PRO A 37 2.34 21.80 3.49
C PRO A 37 3.86 21.57 3.36
N GLU A 38 4.29 21.06 2.21
CA GLU A 38 5.70 20.75 1.90
C GLU A 38 6.37 19.60 2.66
N ALA A 39 5.60 18.74 3.36
CA ALA A 39 6.15 17.60 4.08
C ALA A 39 6.82 16.52 3.18
N TYR A 40 6.72 16.63 1.86
CA TYR A 40 7.33 15.71 0.92
C TYR A 40 8.01 16.43 -0.24
N SER A 41 9.01 15.77 -0.82
CA SER A 41 9.57 16.15 -2.12
C SER A 41 8.79 15.47 -3.24
N GLU A 42 8.67 16.15 -4.39
CA GLU A 42 8.02 15.60 -5.58
C GLU A 42 8.66 14.28 -6.02
N ASP A 43 9.99 14.18 -5.94
CA ASP A 43 10.73 12.95 -6.23
C ASP A 43 10.33 11.77 -5.33
N ALA A 44 10.07 12.02 -4.05
CA ALA A 44 9.62 10.98 -3.12
C ALA A 44 8.22 10.47 -3.49
N LEU A 45 7.34 11.39 -3.89
CA LEU A 45 5.97 11.07 -4.29
C LEU A 45 5.93 10.33 -5.64
N GLN A 46 6.74 10.75 -6.61
CA GLN A 46 6.90 10.04 -7.89
C GLN A 46 7.44 8.63 -7.69
N LEU A 47 8.43 8.45 -6.81
CA LEU A 47 8.98 7.13 -6.50
C LEU A 47 7.95 6.20 -5.85
N ALA A 48 7.11 6.73 -4.96
CA ALA A 48 6.00 5.96 -4.40
C ALA A 48 4.98 5.55 -5.47
N ALA A 49 4.67 6.42 -6.42
CA ALA A 49 3.76 6.13 -7.53
C ALA A 49 4.30 5.06 -8.50
N GLU A 50 5.61 5.08 -8.79
CA GLU A 50 6.27 4.03 -9.60
C GLU A 50 6.12 2.66 -8.95
N VAL A 51 6.29 2.58 -7.64
CA VAL A 51 6.15 1.34 -6.89
C VAL A 51 4.71 0.83 -6.91
N VAL A 52 3.73 1.73 -6.83
CA VAL A 52 2.30 1.38 -6.96
C VAL A 52 2.01 0.75 -8.32
N GLU A 53 2.50 1.33 -9.41
CA GLU A 53 2.28 0.79 -10.76
C GLU A 53 2.94 -0.60 -10.91
N LEU A 54 4.16 -0.75 -10.39
CA LEU A 54 4.89 -2.02 -10.43
C LEU A 54 4.17 -3.13 -9.64
N ILE A 55 3.70 -2.82 -8.43
CA ILE A 55 3.09 -3.78 -7.52
C ILE A 55 1.59 -3.94 -7.78
N LYS A 56 0.98 -2.99 -8.49
CA LYS A 56 -0.46 -2.91 -8.79
C LYS A 56 -1.32 -2.76 -7.53
N ASP A 57 -0.78 -2.12 -6.50
CA ASP A 57 -1.46 -1.89 -5.23
C ASP A 57 -1.17 -0.49 -4.67
N ILE A 58 -2.19 0.36 -4.63
CA ILE A 58 -2.10 1.74 -4.12
C ILE A 58 -1.71 1.80 -2.64
N ARG A 59 -2.04 0.75 -1.86
CA ARG A 59 -1.73 0.67 -0.42
C ARG A 59 -0.23 0.69 -0.17
N MET A 60 0.55 0.15 -1.11
CA MET A 60 2.01 0.18 -1.02
C MET A 60 2.54 1.62 -1.07
N GLY A 61 1.97 2.47 -1.92
CA GLY A 61 2.36 3.88 -2.00
C GLY A 61 2.16 4.60 -0.66
N PHE A 62 1.01 4.37 0.00
CA PHE A 62 0.75 4.94 1.33
C PHE A 62 1.69 4.39 2.40
N ALA A 63 1.96 3.07 2.39
CA ALA A 63 2.89 2.45 3.33
C ALA A 63 4.31 3.04 3.18
N VAL A 64 4.77 3.24 1.94
CA VAL A 64 6.05 3.89 1.64
C VAL A 64 6.09 5.31 2.18
N LEU A 65 5.09 6.14 1.90
CA LEU A 65 5.05 7.52 2.38
C LEU A 65 5.01 7.61 3.90
N LEU A 66 4.24 6.75 4.56
CA LEU A 66 4.17 6.67 6.02
C LEU A 66 5.54 6.30 6.63
N THR A 67 6.14 5.22 6.17
CA THR A 67 7.45 4.74 6.66
C THR A 67 8.55 5.76 6.38
N ALA A 68 8.50 6.44 5.24
CA ALA A 68 9.42 7.51 4.90
C ALA A 68 9.23 8.75 5.80
N GLY A 69 7.99 9.15 6.08
CA GLY A 69 7.65 10.22 7.02
C GLY A 69 8.13 9.96 8.44
N LEU A 70 7.93 8.74 8.95
CA LEU A 70 8.44 8.31 10.25
C LEU A 70 9.97 8.34 10.30
N SER A 71 10.63 7.94 9.21
CA SER A 71 12.09 7.95 9.09
C SER A 71 12.64 9.39 9.04
N ALA A 72 12.01 10.28 8.30
CA ALA A 72 12.36 11.71 8.28
C ALA A 72 12.19 12.34 9.67
N LYS A 73 11.06 12.09 10.33
CA LYS A 73 10.78 12.57 11.69
C LYS A 73 11.82 12.07 12.70
N LYS A 74 12.20 10.79 12.64
CA LYS A 74 13.25 10.21 13.50
C LYS A 74 14.61 10.87 13.28
N ALA A 75 14.89 11.32 12.06
CA ALA A 75 16.09 12.08 11.71
C ALA A 75 15.98 13.59 12.01
N GLY A 76 14.92 14.04 12.70
CA GLY A 76 14.70 15.45 13.02
C GLY A 76 14.28 16.31 11.82
N ARG A 77 13.88 15.70 10.71
CA ARG A 77 13.46 16.40 9.48
C ARG A 77 11.94 16.41 9.38
N THR A 78 11.41 17.51 8.86
CA THR A 78 9.98 17.72 8.60
C THR A 78 9.57 17.35 7.17
N LYS A 79 10.56 17.16 6.27
CA LYS A 79 10.35 16.88 4.85
C LYS A 79 10.91 15.51 4.45
N ILE A 80 10.08 14.73 3.77
CA ILE A 80 10.42 13.44 3.18
C ILE A 80 11.28 13.67 1.94
N SER A 81 12.48 13.11 1.96
CA SER A 81 13.40 13.10 0.81
C SER A 81 13.22 11.84 -0.03
N ARG A 82 13.73 11.87 -1.26
CA ARG A 82 13.84 10.68 -2.12
C ARG A 82 14.57 9.52 -1.42
N LYS A 83 15.57 9.82 -0.58
CA LYS A 83 16.33 8.79 0.17
C LYS A 83 15.46 8.08 1.21
N ASP A 84 14.57 8.80 1.88
CA ASP A 84 13.64 8.21 2.84
C ASP A 84 12.63 7.31 2.13
N ALA A 85 12.11 7.75 0.99
CA ALA A 85 11.20 6.95 0.15
C ALA A 85 11.90 5.67 -0.34
N ALA A 86 13.13 5.76 -0.86
CA ALA A 86 13.89 4.60 -1.31
C ALA A 86 14.15 3.60 -0.16
N SER A 87 14.51 4.09 1.02
CA SER A 87 14.68 3.23 2.20
C SER A 87 13.36 2.60 2.64
N ALA A 88 12.25 3.33 2.58
CA ALA A 88 10.94 2.83 2.93
C ALA A 88 10.48 1.73 1.97
N ILE A 89 10.70 1.89 0.66
CA ILE A 89 10.38 0.86 -0.34
C ILE A 89 11.10 -0.44 -0.03
N LYS A 90 12.41 -0.37 0.28
CA LYS A 90 13.19 -1.55 0.67
C LYS A 90 12.59 -2.23 1.90
N ASN A 91 12.29 -1.44 2.94
CA ASN A 91 11.74 -1.95 4.19
C ASN A 91 10.36 -2.62 3.98
N GLU A 92 9.46 -1.99 3.22
CA GLU A 92 8.13 -2.55 2.95
C GLU A 92 8.19 -3.80 2.08
N ALA A 93 9.08 -3.83 1.08
CA ALA A 93 9.32 -5.03 0.27
C ALA A 93 9.84 -6.21 1.10
N GLU A 94 10.78 -5.95 2.02
CA GLU A 94 11.31 -6.96 2.94
C GLU A 94 10.22 -7.49 3.89
N LYS A 95 9.41 -6.60 4.48
CA LYS A 95 8.29 -6.98 5.33
C LYS A 95 7.30 -7.87 4.59
N GLU A 96 6.91 -7.50 3.38
CA GLU A 96 5.97 -8.28 2.56
C GLU A 96 6.55 -9.66 2.20
N LEU A 97 7.85 -9.76 1.90
CA LEU A 97 8.51 -11.04 1.67
C LEU A 97 8.52 -11.92 2.93
N ILE A 98 8.89 -11.35 4.09
CA ILE A 98 8.89 -12.06 5.37
C ILE A 98 7.48 -12.54 5.70
N ARG A 99 6.48 -11.68 5.51
CA ARG A 99 5.08 -11.96 5.75
C ARG A 99 4.57 -13.13 4.91
N ARG A 100 4.91 -13.17 3.62
CA ARG A 100 4.60 -14.30 2.73
C ARG A 100 5.30 -15.59 3.13
N LYS A 101 6.57 -15.52 3.58
CA LYS A 101 7.29 -16.71 4.07
C LYS A 101 6.67 -17.23 5.37
N LEU A 102 6.30 -16.32 6.27
CA LEU A 102 5.66 -16.65 7.54
C LEU A 102 4.29 -17.30 7.33
N SER A 103 3.45 -16.75 6.45
CA SER A 103 2.14 -17.34 6.15
C SER A 103 2.26 -18.77 5.61
N ARG A 104 3.22 -19.01 4.70
CA ARG A 104 3.52 -20.36 4.19
C ARG A 104 3.99 -21.31 5.31
N LEU A 105 4.83 -20.83 6.23
CA LEU A 105 5.34 -21.62 7.35
C LEU A 105 4.21 -22.02 8.31
N LEU A 106 3.34 -21.08 8.65
CA LEU A 106 2.17 -21.31 9.53
C LEU A 106 1.21 -22.31 8.89
N LYS A 107 0.91 -22.16 7.59
CA LYS A 107 0.07 -23.09 6.83
C LYS A 107 0.65 -24.52 6.84
N LYS A 108 1.97 -24.67 6.68
CA LYS A 108 2.64 -25.99 6.73
C LYS A 108 2.56 -26.63 8.12
N ARG A 109 2.51 -25.83 9.19
CA ARG A 109 2.40 -26.32 10.57
C ARG A 109 0.96 -26.54 11.05
N GLY A 110 -0.06 -26.30 10.21
CA GLY A 110 -1.46 -26.47 10.59
C GLY A 110 -1.95 -25.47 11.65
N MET A 111 -1.21 -24.37 11.86
CA MET A 111 -1.63 -23.29 12.76
C MET A 111 -2.57 -22.34 12.02
N LYS A 112 -3.56 -21.78 12.72
CA LYS A 112 -4.39 -20.69 12.17
C LYS A 112 -3.48 -19.53 11.77
N ILE A 113 -3.63 -19.08 10.53
CA ILE A 113 -2.99 -17.86 10.07
C ILE A 113 -3.71 -16.70 10.78
N PRO A 114 -2.99 -15.76 11.44
CA PRO A 114 -3.61 -14.56 11.97
C PRO A 114 -4.35 -13.82 10.84
N GLU A 115 -5.59 -13.40 11.06
CA GLU A 115 -6.45 -12.75 10.03
C GLU A 115 -5.75 -11.56 9.34
N GLU A 116 -4.86 -10.88 10.08
CA GLU A 116 -4.00 -9.81 9.60
C GLU A 116 -3.08 -10.22 8.45
N LEU A 117 -2.84 -11.52 8.21
CA LEU A 117 -1.99 -12.07 7.15
C LEU A 117 -2.77 -12.58 5.92
N GLU A 118 -4.08 -12.81 6.05
CA GLU A 118 -4.95 -13.32 4.98
C GLU A 118 -5.48 -12.20 4.07
N ASN A 119 -5.81 -11.03 4.62
CA ASN A 119 -6.57 -9.98 3.91
C ASN A 119 -5.79 -9.09 2.92
N LEU A 120 -4.64 -9.55 2.41
CA LEU A 120 -3.82 -8.76 1.48
C LEU A 120 -3.59 -9.44 0.11
N GLY A 121 -4.21 -10.60 -0.10
CA GLY A 121 -4.34 -11.24 -1.42
C GLY A 121 -5.79 -11.49 -1.77
N GLY A 122 -6.63 -10.44 -1.81
CA GLY A 122 -7.94 -10.54 -2.48
C GLY A 122 -7.71 -10.78 -3.97
N GLU A 123 -8.26 -11.87 -4.51
CA GLU A 123 -9.57 -11.88 -5.20
C GLU A 123 -9.47 -11.26 -6.60
#